data_AF-Q95X35-F1
#
_entry.id   AF-Q95X35-F1
#
_cell.length_a   1.000
_cell.length_b   1.000
_cell.length_c   1.000
_cell.angle_alpha   90.00
_cell.angle_beta   90.00
_cell.angle_gamma   90.00
#
_symmetry.space_group_name_H-M   'P 1'
#
loop_
_entity.id
_entity.type
_entity.pdbx_description
1 polymer ?
#
loop_
_entity_poly.entity_id
_entity_poly.type
_entity_poly.pdbx_seq_one_letter_code
_entity_poly.pdbx_strand_id
1 'polypeptide(L)'
;MIWLKNLRVPILLAIILVVYNEYFIFFIAFSSCQWPCKYGRCSESSVKAFMISDTHLLGKINGHWLDKLKREWQMYQSFWISTWIHSPDVTFFLGDLMDEGKWAGRPVFEAYAERFKKLFGDNEKVITLAGNHDLGFHYAIMPETLEMFKKEFRRGLIDEMKIKKHRFVLINSMAMHGDGCRLCHEAELILEKIKSRNPKNRPIVLQHFPLYRKSDAECDQVDEQHEIDLKEMYREQWDTLSKESSLQIIDSLNPKAVFGGHTHKMCKKKWNKTGNSEYFYEYTVNSFSWRNGDVPAMLLVVIDGDNVLVSSCRLPSEILQIMVYIFGGIGIVILAFILISRRVRIFKRRPSYSLLMYRSQEKCD
;
A
#
# COMPACT_ATOMS: atom_id res chain seq x y z
N MET A 1 9.05 41.45 -20.33
CA MET A 1 10.32 40.83 -19.85
C MET A 1 10.71 41.15 -18.39
N ILE A 2 10.42 42.34 -17.84
CA ILE A 2 10.87 42.72 -16.47
C ILE A 2 10.06 42.02 -15.36
N TRP A 3 8.75 41.78 -15.55
CA TRP A 3 7.89 41.06 -14.61
C TRP A 3 8.37 39.61 -14.36
N LEU A 4 8.84 38.92 -15.41
CA LEU A 4 9.41 37.56 -15.28
C LEU A 4 10.60 37.50 -14.32
N LYS A 5 11.42 38.57 -14.20
CA LYS A 5 12.57 38.56 -13.28
C LYS A 5 12.14 38.51 -11.81
N ASN A 6 10.98 39.09 -11.45
CA ASN A 6 10.47 39.10 -10.06
C ASN A 6 9.86 37.76 -9.66
N LEU A 7 9.30 37.04 -10.62
CA LEU A 7 8.64 35.77 -10.36
C LEU A 7 9.64 34.60 -10.27
N ARG A 8 10.92 34.81 -10.59
CA ARG A 8 11.94 33.75 -10.54
C ARG A 8 12.01 33.04 -9.20
N VAL A 9 12.04 33.79 -8.09
CA VAL A 9 12.12 33.22 -6.74
C VAL A 9 10.81 32.48 -6.38
N PRO A 10 9.61 33.09 -6.49
CA PRO A 10 8.36 32.36 -6.29
C PRO A 10 8.19 31.12 -7.16
N ILE A 11 8.57 31.18 -8.44
CA ILE A 11 8.51 30.04 -9.36
C ILE A 11 9.46 28.92 -8.90
N LEU A 12 10.69 29.26 -8.52
CA LEU A 12 11.65 28.27 -7.98
C LEU A 12 11.11 27.62 -6.70
N LEU A 13 10.56 28.41 -5.78
CA LEU A 13 9.95 27.88 -4.56
C LEU A 13 8.73 27.00 -4.84
N ALA A 14 7.91 27.33 -5.85
CA ALA A 14 6.81 26.49 -6.27
C ALA A 14 7.29 25.15 -6.82
N ILE A 15 8.37 25.15 -7.63
CA ILE A 15 8.99 23.92 -8.12
C ILE A 15 9.53 23.09 -6.94
N ILE A 16 10.24 23.72 -5.99
CA ILE A 16 10.76 23.04 -4.80
C ILE A 16 9.61 22.45 -3.98
N LEU A 17 8.51 23.18 -3.80
CA LEU A 17 7.33 22.70 -3.08
C LEU A 17 6.75 21.45 -3.74
N VAL A 18 6.58 21.45 -5.07
CA VAL A 18 6.08 20.28 -5.81
C VAL A 18 7.06 19.10 -5.72
N VAL A 19 8.36 19.33 -5.91
CA VAL A 19 9.38 18.27 -5.82
C VAL A 19 9.44 17.69 -4.41
N TYR A 20 9.37 18.53 -3.38
CA TYR A 20 9.31 18.10 -2.00
C TYR A 20 8.09 17.20 -1.78
N ASN A 21 6.91 17.68 -2.16
CA ASN A 21 5.65 17.07 -1.77
C ASN A 21 5.24 15.87 -2.63
N GLU A 22 5.69 15.77 -3.88
CA GLU A 22 5.41 14.61 -4.74
C GLU A 22 6.51 13.54 -4.71
N TYR A 23 7.70 13.83 -4.16
CA TYR A 23 8.82 12.88 -4.14
C TYR A 23 9.53 12.80 -2.80
N PHE A 24 10.02 13.93 -2.28
CA PHE A 24 10.89 13.92 -1.10
C PHE A 24 10.18 13.47 0.17
N ILE A 25 8.89 13.79 0.36
CA ILE A 25 8.14 13.29 1.53
C ILE A 25 8.08 11.76 1.58
N PHE A 26 7.95 11.11 0.42
CA PHE A 26 7.94 9.65 0.34
C PHE A 26 9.32 9.10 0.67
N PHE A 27 10.37 9.71 0.10
CA PHE A 27 11.75 9.35 0.42
C PHE A 27 12.04 9.43 1.93
N ILE A 28 11.62 10.51 2.62
CA ILE A 28 11.76 10.65 4.08
C ILE A 28 11.02 9.52 4.81
N ALA A 29 9.75 9.28 4.45
CA ALA A 29 8.93 8.27 5.11
C ALA A 29 9.58 6.88 5.02
N PHE A 30 10.01 6.46 3.83
CA PHE A 30 10.63 5.15 3.65
C PHE A 30 12.06 5.06 4.18
N SER A 31 12.84 6.14 4.16
CA SER A 31 14.19 6.17 4.73
C SER A 31 14.19 6.02 6.25
N SER A 32 13.06 6.35 6.90
CA SER A 32 12.89 6.22 8.35
C SER A 32 12.55 4.79 8.78
N CYS A 33 12.13 3.93 7.84
CA CYS A 33 11.80 2.54 8.13
C CYS A 33 13.05 1.66 8.16
N GLN A 34 12.99 0.56 8.92
CA GLN A 34 14.08 -0.42 8.99
C GLN A 34 13.54 -1.85 8.95
N TRP A 35 14.28 -2.74 8.30
CA TRP A 35 14.02 -4.16 8.37
C TRP A 35 14.14 -4.65 9.82
N PRO A 36 13.17 -5.43 10.34
CA PRO A 36 13.19 -5.94 11.70
C PRO A 36 14.16 -7.13 11.82
N CYS A 37 15.44 -6.89 11.58
CA CYS A 37 16.46 -7.93 11.61
C CYS A 37 16.85 -8.30 13.05
N LYS A 38 17.15 -9.58 13.29
CA LYS A 38 17.71 -10.01 14.58
C LYS A 38 19.06 -9.34 14.82
N TYR A 39 19.28 -8.77 16.01
CA TYR A 39 20.53 -8.06 16.36
C TYR A 39 20.95 -6.95 15.39
N GLY A 40 19.99 -6.35 14.66
CA GLY A 40 20.24 -5.25 13.72
C GLY A 40 20.88 -5.65 12.38
N ARG A 41 21.09 -6.94 12.10
CA ARG A 41 21.60 -7.42 10.81
C ARG A 41 20.84 -8.65 10.33
N CYS A 42 20.34 -8.59 9.10
CA CYS A 42 19.64 -9.72 8.49
C CYS A 42 20.68 -10.72 7.96
N SER A 43 20.48 -12.01 8.24
CA SER A 43 21.28 -13.08 7.64
C SER A 43 21.06 -13.13 6.13
N GLU A 44 22.07 -13.51 5.34
CA GLU A 44 21.91 -13.73 3.90
C GLU A 44 20.86 -14.79 3.56
N SER A 45 20.68 -15.76 4.46
CA SER A 45 19.66 -16.81 4.34
C SER A 45 18.25 -16.32 4.62
N SER A 46 18.08 -15.16 5.26
CA SER A 46 16.77 -14.61 5.60
C SER A 46 16.02 -14.16 4.36
N VAL A 47 14.69 -14.24 4.37
CA VAL A 47 13.84 -13.66 3.33
C VAL A 47 13.31 -12.32 3.83
N LYS A 48 13.62 -11.25 3.09
CA LYS A 48 13.04 -9.92 3.29
C LYS A 48 11.84 -9.76 2.35
N ALA A 49 10.65 -9.66 2.91
CA ALA A 49 9.41 -9.56 2.15
C ALA A 49 8.67 -8.26 2.46
N PHE A 50 8.12 -7.64 1.43
CA PHE A 50 7.07 -6.64 1.60
C PHE A 50 5.71 -7.34 1.66
N MET A 51 4.85 -6.93 2.59
CA MET A 51 3.42 -7.25 2.55
C MET A 51 2.64 -5.95 2.32
N ILE A 52 1.90 -5.91 1.22
CA ILE A 52 1.10 -4.78 0.76
C ILE A 52 -0.31 -5.32 0.50
N SER A 53 -1.36 -4.55 0.73
CA SER A 53 -2.72 -4.96 0.41
C SER A 53 -3.57 -3.75 0.02
N ASP A 54 -4.72 -4.03 -0.60
CA ASP A 54 -5.80 -3.04 -0.77
C ASP A 54 -5.30 -1.82 -1.53
N THR A 55 -4.66 -2.05 -2.68
CA THR A 55 -4.22 -0.97 -3.57
C THR A 55 -5.41 -0.29 -4.24
N HIS A 56 -6.53 -1.01 -4.42
CA HIS A 56 -7.80 -0.41 -4.85
C HIS A 56 -7.63 0.48 -6.10
N LEU A 57 -7.06 -0.10 -7.17
CA LEU A 57 -6.91 0.62 -8.44
C LEU A 57 -8.28 1.02 -8.96
N LEU A 58 -8.48 2.34 -9.12
CA LEU A 58 -9.76 2.91 -9.50
C LEU A 58 -10.30 2.32 -10.80
N GLY A 59 -11.53 1.82 -10.72
CA GLY A 59 -12.24 1.37 -11.91
C GLY A 59 -12.89 2.50 -12.71
N LYS A 60 -13.57 2.12 -13.79
CA LYS A 60 -14.19 3.04 -14.76
C LYS A 60 -15.57 3.52 -14.33
N ILE A 61 -16.25 2.79 -13.45
CA ILE A 61 -17.65 3.05 -13.09
C ILE A 61 -17.72 4.11 -12.00
N ASN A 62 -17.02 3.87 -10.89
CA ASN A 62 -17.04 4.71 -9.69
C ASN A 62 -15.76 5.55 -9.53
N GLY A 63 -14.84 5.49 -10.50
CA GLY A 63 -13.57 6.21 -10.45
C GLY A 63 -13.63 7.58 -11.13
N HIS A 64 -13.14 8.61 -10.44
CA HIS A 64 -12.87 9.92 -11.04
C HIS A 64 -11.41 10.04 -11.47
N TRP A 65 -11.13 10.67 -12.62
CA TRP A 65 -9.77 10.67 -13.20
C TRP A 65 -8.73 11.40 -12.34
N LEU A 66 -9.11 12.46 -11.62
CA LEU A 66 -8.20 13.16 -10.69
C LEU A 66 -7.88 12.31 -9.46
N ASP A 67 -8.88 11.64 -8.89
CA ASP A 67 -8.68 10.73 -7.77
C ASP A 67 -7.76 9.60 -8.21
N LYS A 68 -8.04 9.01 -9.37
CA LYS A 68 -7.22 7.97 -9.98
C LYS A 68 -5.77 8.42 -10.13
N LEU A 69 -5.54 9.60 -10.72
CA LEU A 69 -4.20 10.16 -10.89
C LEU A 69 -3.49 10.29 -9.55
N LYS A 70 -4.17 10.81 -8.52
CA LYS A 70 -3.55 11.08 -7.22
C LYS A 70 -3.24 9.80 -6.44
N ARG A 71 -4.19 8.85 -6.35
CA ARG A 71 -4.01 7.58 -5.65
C ARG A 71 -2.95 6.71 -6.32
N GLU A 72 -3.02 6.56 -7.64
CA GLU A 72 -2.04 5.75 -8.37
C GLU A 72 -0.65 6.39 -8.34
N TRP A 73 -0.56 7.73 -8.42
CA TRP A 73 0.72 8.42 -8.26
C TRP A 73 1.33 8.18 -6.87
N GLN A 74 0.53 8.32 -5.81
CA GLN A 74 0.97 8.04 -4.45
C GLN A 74 1.49 6.61 -4.30
N MET A 75 0.74 5.62 -4.77
CA MET A 75 1.14 4.22 -4.68
C MET A 75 2.38 3.92 -5.52
N TYR A 76 2.48 4.49 -6.72
CA TYR A 76 3.65 4.36 -7.58
C TYR A 76 4.91 4.89 -6.89
N GLN A 77 4.87 6.14 -6.41
CA GLN A 77 6.01 6.73 -5.70
C GLN A 77 6.38 5.90 -4.47
N SER A 78 5.36 5.48 -3.72
CA SER A 78 5.55 4.69 -2.51
C SER A 78 6.25 3.37 -2.77
N PHE A 79 5.77 2.61 -3.75
CA PHE A 79 6.32 1.30 -4.07
C PHE A 79 7.73 1.36 -4.64
N TRP A 80 8.00 2.28 -5.57
CA TRP A 80 9.31 2.36 -6.22
C TRP A 80 10.38 2.90 -5.28
N ILE A 81 10.07 3.92 -4.49
CA ILE A 81 11.00 4.46 -3.48
C ILE A 81 11.28 3.42 -2.40
N SER A 82 10.27 2.73 -1.88
CA SER A 82 10.46 1.71 -0.86
C SER A 82 11.29 0.53 -1.39
N THR A 83 11.00 0.06 -2.62
CA THR A 83 11.77 -1.00 -3.27
C THR A 83 13.22 -0.61 -3.50
N TRP A 84 13.47 0.64 -3.91
CA TRP A 84 14.82 1.16 -4.11
C TRP A 84 15.62 1.24 -2.80
N ILE A 85 15.02 1.74 -1.73
CA ILE A 85 15.68 1.90 -0.42
C ILE A 85 15.91 0.53 0.26
N HIS A 86 14.88 -0.33 0.29
CA HIS A 86 14.88 -1.51 1.15
C HIS A 86 15.26 -2.81 0.43
N SER A 87 15.16 -2.85 -0.90
CA SER A 87 15.53 -3.97 -1.76
C SER A 87 15.04 -5.33 -1.22
N PRO A 88 13.72 -5.60 -1.26
CA PRO A 88 13.15 -6.87 -0.80
C PRO A 88 13.54 -8.03 -1.72
N ASP A 89 13.55 -9.25 -1.17
CA ASP A 89 13.66 -10.48 -1.97
C ASP A 89 12.36 -10.74 -2.76
N VAL A 90 11.21 -10.38 -2.17
CA VAL A 90 9.86 -10.59 -2.72
C VAL A 90 8.90 -9.54 -2.17
N THR A 91 7.88 -9.19 -2.96
CA THR A 91 6.75 -8.37 -2.54
C THR A 91 5.46 -9.13 -2.76
N PHE A 92 4.67 -9.26 -1.69
CA PHE A 92 3.34 -9.86 -1.73
C PHE A 92 2.27 -8.76 -1.70
N PHE A 93 1.36 -8.81 -2.66
CA PHE A 93 0.11 -8.04 -2.65
C PHE A 93 -1.03 -8.96 -2.21
N LEU A 94 -1.61 -8.71 -1.04
CA LEU A 94 -2.52 -9.61 -0.35
C LEU A 94 -3.98 -9.52 -0.80
N GLY A 95 -4.26 -8.99 -2.00
CA GLY A 95 -5.61 -8.85 -2.53
C GLY A 95 -6.11 -7.42 -2.62
N ASP A 96 -7.30 -7.28 -3.20
CA ASP A 96 -7.93 -6.01 -3.56
C ASP A 96 -6.99 -5.12 -4.37
N LEU A 97 -6.52 -5.72 -5.47
CA LEU A 97 -5.64 -5.07 -6.43
C LEU A 97 -6.39 -3.96 -7.18
N MET A 98 -7.67 -4.19 -7.48
CA MET A 98 -8.55 -3.27 -8.21
C MET A 98 -9.97 -3.23 -7.64
N ASP A 99 -10.63 -2.06 -7.62
CA ASP A 99 -11.96 -1.90 -6.97
C ASP A 99 -13.09 -2.66 -7.68
N GLU A 100 -12.98 -2.78 -9.00
CA GLU A 100 -14.09 -3.17 -9.89
C GLU A 100 -13.79 -4.44 -10.69
N GLY A 101 -12.80 -5.24 -10.28
CA GLY A 101 -12.46 -6.50 -10.97
C GLY A 101 -13.65 -7.44 -11.05
N LYS A 102 -14.43 -7.53 -9.97
CA LYS A 102 -15.68 -8.30 -9.85
C LYS A 102 -16.78 -7.92 -10.85
N TRP A 103 -16.73 -6.72 -11.44
CA TRP A 103 -17.71 -6.25 -12.43
C TRP A 103 -17.13 -6.13 -13.83
N ALA A 104 -15.84 -6.43 -14.01
CA ALA A 104 -15.13 -6.20 -15.25
C ALA A 104 -15.32 -7.37 -16.23
N GLY A 105 -15.85 -7.08 -17.43
CA GLY A 105 -15.73 -7.99 -18.57
C GLY A 105 -14.27 -8.15 -19.00
N ARG A 106 -13.95 -9.22 -19.76
CA ARG A 106 -12.57 -9.61 -20.12
C ARG A 106 -11.64 -8.45 -20.55
N PRO A 107 -12.00 -7.58 -21.53
CA PRO A 107 -11.09 -6.51 -21.95
C PRO A 107 -10.84 -5.45 -20.88
N VAL A 108 -11.82 -5.23 -19.99
CA VAL A 108 -11.69 -4.27 -18.88
C VAL A 108 -10.81 -4.85 -17.78
N PHE A 109 -10.98 -6.14 -17.46
CA PHE A 109 -10.16 -6.83 -16.48
C PHE A 109 -8.69 -6.87 -16.92
N GLU A 110 -8.41 -7.22 -18.18
CA GLU A 110 -7.06 -7.20 -18.75
C GLU A 110 -6.44 -5.80 -18.64
N ALA A 111 -7.20 -4.74 -18.94
CA ALA A 111 -6.71 -3.37 -18.80
C ALA A 111 -6.39 -2.99 -17.35
N TYR A 112 -7.15 -3.48 -16.36
CA TYR A 112 -6.85 -3.27 -14.95
C TYR A 112 -5.60 -4.04 -14.52
N ALA A 113 -5.45 -5.29 -14.95
CA ALA A 113 -4.25 -6.09 -14.68
C ALA A 113 -3.00 -5.48 -15.30
N GLU A 114 -3.06 -5.03 -16.56
CA GLU A 114 -1.95 -4.33 -17.23
C GLU A 114 -1.59 -3.03 -16.52
N ARG A 115 -2.58 -2.30 -16.00
CA ARG A 115 -2.33 -1.09 -15.20
C ARG A 115 -1.65 -1.42 -13.87
N PHE A 116 -2.07 -2.48 -13.18
CA PHE A 116 -1.40 -2.96 -11.98
C PHE A 116 0.07 -3.30 -12.25
N LYS A 117 0.32 -4.09 -13.30
CA LYS A 117 1.67 -4.48 -13.74
C LYS A 117 2.55 -3.28 -14.08
N LYS A 118 1.99 -2.22 -14.67
CA LYS A 118 2.71 -0.96 -14.94
C LYS A 118 3.11 -0.20 -13.68
N LEU A 119 2.27 -0.23 -12.64
CA LEU A 119 2.53 0.50 -11.40
C LEU A 119 3.53 -0.24 -10.50
N PHE A 120 3.39 -1.56 -10.39
CA PHE A 120 4.11 -2.37 -9.39
C PHE A 120 5.07 -3.41 -9.98
N GLY A 121 5.04 -3.63 -11.29
CA GLY A 121 5.86 -4.65 -11.98
C GLY A 121 5.13 -5.98 -12.19
N ASP A 122 5.69 -6.81 -13.08
CA ASP A 122 5.20 -8.16 -13.46
C ASP A 122 6.34 -9.21 -13.43
N ASN A 123 7.35 -8.99 -12.58
CA ASN A 123 8.45 -9.94 -12.41
C ASN A 123 8.11 -10.98 -11.34
N GLU A 124 8.94 -12.02 -11.25
CA GLU A 124 8.78 -13.14 -10.31
C GLU A 124 8.88 -12.75 -8.83
N LYS A 125 9.32 -11.52 -8.52
CA LYS A 125 9.34 -10.99 -7.15
C LYS A 125 8.03 -10.34 -6.75
N VAL A 126 7.13 -10.06 -7.68
CA VAL A 126 5.81 -9.48 -7.41
C VAL A 126 4.78 -10.60 -7.44
N ILE A 127 4.33 -11.00 -6.25
CA ILE A 127 3.37 -12.08 -6.08
C ILE A 127 2.06 -11.49 -5.57
N THR A 128 0.94 -11.84 -6.19
CA THR A 128 -0.36 -11.31 -5.84
C THR A 128 -1.28 -12.39 -5.27
N LEU A 129 -2.30 -11.97 -4.53
CA LEU A 129 -3.45 -12.76 -4.14
C LEU A 129 -4.71 -12.04 -4.60
N ALA A 130 -5.83 -12.77 -4.66
CA ALA A 130 -7.12 -12.17 -4.96
C ALA A 130 -7.80 -11.69 -3.69
N GLY A 131 -8.42 -10.50 -3.75
CA GLY A 131 -9.41 -10.04 -2.80
C GLY A 131 -10.83 -10.03 -3.37
N ASN A 132 -11.79 -9.64 -2.54
CA ASN A 132 -13.21 -9.65 -2.90
C ASN A 132 -13.58 -8.54 -3.89
N HIS A 133 -12.79 -7.48 -4.03
CA HIS A 133 -12.97 -6.50 -5.09
C HIS A 133 -12.47 -7.00 -6.45
N ASP A 134 -11.47 -7.89 -6.45
CA ASP A 134 -10.93 -8.49 -7.67
C ASP A 134 -11.89 -9.53 -8.27
N LEU A 135 -12.50 -10.37 -7.43
CA LEU A 135 -13.31 -11.52 -7.86
C LEU A 135 -14.81 -11.43 -7.53
N GLY A 136 -15.15 -10.69 -6.47
CA GLY A 136 -16.45 -10.74 -5.80
C GLY A 136 -16.33 -11.46 -4.46
N PHE A 137 -17.25 -11.18 -3.54
CA PHE A 137 -17.47 -12.06 -2.38
C PHE A 137 -17.85 -13.46 -2.87
N HIS A 138 -17.70 -14.46 -1.99
CA HIS A 138 -17.94 -15.87 -2.29
C HIS A 138 -19.16 -16.13 -3.21
N TYR A 139 -20.34 -15.60 -2.85
CA TYR A 139 -21.59 -15.79 -3.60
C TYR A 139 -21.68 -15.10 -4.97
N ALA A 140 -20.76 -14.18 -5.26
CA ALA A 140 -20.76 -13.34 -6.45
C ALA A 140 -19.60 -13.68 -7.41
N ILE A 141 -18.79 -14.70 -7.12
CA ILE A 141 -17.67 -15.08 -7.99
C ILE A 141 -18.19 -15.72 -9.27
N MET A 142 -17.94 -15.05 -10.39
CA MET A 142 -18.19 -15.60 -11.72
C MET A 142 -17.01 -16.46 -12.19
N PRO A 143 -17.25 -17.64 -12.81
CA PRO A 143 -16.19 -18.48 -13.37
C PRO A 143 -15.25 -17.73 -14.32
N GLU A 144 -15.80 -16.83 -15.14
CA GLU A 144 -15.03 -16.03 -16.08
C GLU A 144 -14.07 -15.08 -15.37
N THR A 145 -14.50 -14.41 -14.30
CA THR A 145 -13.65 -13.49 -13.53
C THR A 145 -12.53 -14.24 -12.83
N LEU A 146 -12.83 -15.42 -12.26
CA LEU A 146 -11.82 -16.29 -11.66
C LEU A 146 -10.78 -16.75 -12.69
N GLU A 147 -11.21 -17.12 -13.89
CA GLU A 147 -10.30 -17.54 -14.97
C GLU A 147 -9.43 -16.39 -15.47
N MET A 148 -9.99 -15.18 -15.57
CA MET A 148 -9.23 -13.97 -15.89
C MET A 148 -8.18 -13.67 -14.84
N PHE A 149 -8.52 -13.76 -13.55
CA PHE A 149 -7.54 -13.56 -12.48
C PHE A 149 -6.42 -14.62 -12.53
N LYS A 150 -6.79 -15.90 -12.71
CA LYS A 150 -5.83 -17.00 -12.89
C LYS A 150 -4.89 -16.73 -14.05
N LYS A 151 -5.40 -16.28 -15.20
CA LYS A 151 -4.62 -15.94 -16.39
C LYS A 151 -3.68 -14.77 -16.13
N GLU A 152 -4.20 -13.65 -15.64
CA GLU A 152 -3.46 -12.39 -15.56
C GLU A 152 -2.43 -12.36 -14.43
N PHE A 153 -2.72 -13.04 -13.31
CA PHE A 153 -1.88 -13.04 -12.11
C PHE A 153 -1.25 -14.41 -11.79
N ARG A 154 -1.57 -15.45 -12.55
CA ARG A 154 -0.99 -16.81 -12.44
C ARG A 154 -1.20 -17.42 -11.04
N ARG A 155 -2.36 -17.19 -10.43
CA ARG A 155 -2.70 -17.64 -9.07
C ARG A 155 -3.95 -18.52 -9.05
N GLY A 156 -3.88 -19.63 -8.31
CA GLY A 156 -4.98 -20.58 -8.15
C GLY A 156 -5.90 -20.26 -6.97
N LEU A 157 -6.61 -21.30 -6.49
CA LEU A 157 -7.39 -21.23 -5.24
C LEU A 157 -6.49 -21.32 -4.02
N ILE A 158 -5.54 -22.26 -4.05
CA ILE A 158 -4.46 -22.37 -3.08
C ILE A 158 -3.18 -22.69 -3.85
N ASP A 159 -2.15 -21.87 -3.66
CA ASP A 159 -0.84 -22.07 -4.27
C ASP A 159 0.21 -22.34 -3.19
N GLU A 160 1.15 -23.24 -3.47
CA GLU A 160 2.36 -23.40 -2.68
C GLU A 160 3.55 -22.83 -3.42
N MET A 161 4.42 -22.11 -2.71
CA MET A 161 5.70 -21.69 -3.26
C MET A 161 6.81 -21.73 -2.22
N LYS A 162 8.04 -21.66 -2.72
CA LYS A 162 9.25 -21.69 -1.89
C LYS A 162 10.15 -20.54 -2.30
N ILE A 163 10.54 -19.72 -1.34
CA ILE A 163 11.52 -18.64 -1.53
C ILE A 163 12.66 -18.92 -0.58
N LYS A 164 13.87 -19.07 -1.14
CA LYS A 164 15.05 -19.60 -0.42
C LYS A 164 14.70 -20.96 0.23
N LYS A 165 14.71 -21.04 1.57
CA LYS A 165 14.35 -22.25 2.33
C LYS A 165 12.93 -22.20 2.93
N HIS A 166 12.19 -21.12 2.72
CA HIS A 166 10.91 -20.86 3.38
C HIS A 166 9.75 -21.21 2.47
N ARG A 167 8.75 -21.89 3.04
CA ARG A 167 7.51 -22.29 2.37
C ARG A 167 6.45 -21.23 2.57
N PHE A 168 5.70 -20.93 1.52
CA PHE A 168 4.56 -20.03 1.54
C PHE A 168 3.35 -20.78 0.99
N VAL A 169 2.20 -20.57 1.61
CA VAL A 169 0.91 -21.06 1.14
C VAL A 169 0.01 -19.85 0.95
N LEU A 170 -0.42 -19.63 -0.30
CA LEU A 170 -1.25 -18.51 -0.69
C LEU A 170 -2.68 -19.03 -0.85
N ILE A 171 -3.64 -18.43 -0.16
CA ILE A 171 -5.03 -18.90 -0.10
C ILE A 171 -5.95 -17.80 -0.63
N ASN A 172 -6.78 -18.15 -1.59
CA ASN A 172 -7.91 -17.33 -2.01
C ASN A 172 -8.99 -17.39 -0.91
N SER A 173 -9.13 -16.31 -0.15
CA SER A 173 -10.04 -16.24 1.00
C SER A 173 -11.49 -16.55 0.66
N MET A 174 -11.94 -16.21 -0.55
CA MET A 174 -13.32 -16.46 -0.98
C MET A 174 -13.59 -17.94 -1.26
N ALA A 175 -12.54 -18.75 -1.39
CA ALA A 175 -12.62 -20.21 -1.45
C ALA A 175 -12.66 -20.88 -0.07
N MET A 176 -12.47 -20.10 1.00
CA MET A 176 -12.55 -20.58 2.38
C MET A 176 -13.90 -20.22 3.04
N HIS A 177 -14.96 -20.08 2.24
CA HIS A 177 -16.29 -19.77 2.75
C HIS A 177 -16.90 -20.92 3.57
N GLY A 178 -16.64 -22.17 3.17
CA GLY A 178 -16.96 -23.37 3.95
C GLY A 178 -18.41 -23.87 3.85
N ASP A 179 -19.15 -23.50 2.81
CA ASP A 179 -20.54 -23.93 2.58
C ASP A 179 -20.69 -25.11 1.61
N GLY A 180 -19.58 -25.78 1.27
CA GLY A 180 -19.56 -26.90 0.33
C GLY A 180 -19.71 -26.50 -1.15
N CYS A 181 -19.59 -25.20 -1.48
CA CYS A 181 -19.58 -24.76 -2.86
C CYS A 181 -18.48 -25.45 -3.70
N ARG A 182 -18.61 -25.45 -5.04
CA ARG A 182 -17.64 -26.12 -5.94
C ARG A 182 -16.19 -25.67 -5.71
N LEU A 183 -15.94 -24.35 -5.63
CA LEU A 183 -14.59 -23.81 -5.41
C LEU A 183 -14.10 -24.00 -3.96
N CYS A 184 -15.02 -24.12 -3.01
CA CYS A 184 -14.73 -24.35 -1.60
C CYS A 184 -14.23 -25.78 -1.42
N HIS A 185 -14.98 -26.73 -1.99
CA HIS A 185 -14.59 -28.14 -1.99
C HIS A 185 -13.26 -28.37 -2.71
N GLU A 186 -13.02 -27.69 -3.84
CA GLU A 186 -11.73 -27.77 -4.55
C GLU A 186 -10.58 -27.24 -3.67
N ALA A 187 -10.78 -26.13 -2.96
CA ALA A 187 -9.80 -25.58 -2.02
C ALA A 187 -9.54 -26.52 -0.82
N GLU A 188 -10.59 -27.11 -0.25
CA GLU A 188 -10.48 -28.11 0.83
C GLU A 188 -9.65 -29.33 0.41
N LEU A 189 -9.88 -29.85 -0.81
CA LEU A 189 -9.10 -30.98 -1.35
C LEU A 189 -7.63 -30.60 -1.55
N ILE A 190 -7.34 -29.38 -2.00
CA ILE A 190 -5.96 -28.89 -2.11
C ILE A 190 -5.33 -28.77 -0.71
N LEU A 191 -6.06 -28.22 0.27
CA LEU A 191 -5.57 -28.04 1.63
C LEU A 191 -5.24 -29.38 2.30
N GLU A 192 -6.08 -30.41 2.16
CA GLU A 192 -5.81 -31.76 2.65
C GLU A 192 -4.60 -32.40 1.97
N LYS A 193 -4.43 -32.19 0.66
CA LYS A 193 -3.24 -32.63 -0.07
C LYS A 193 -1.97 -31.96 0.46
N ILE A 194 -2.02 -30.67 0.77
CA ILE A 194 -0.90 -29.89 1.34
C ILE A 194 -0.56 -30.38 2.75
N LYS A 195 -1.58 -30.64 3.58
CA LYS A 195 -1.44 -31.18 4.95
C LYS A 195 -0.70 -32.52 4.96
N SER A 196 -0.96 -33.39 3.98
CA SER A 196 -0.24 -34.67 3.83
C SER A 196 1.26 -34.52 3.49
N ARG A 197 1.70 -33.33 3.04
CA ARG A 197 3.06 -33.07 2.57
C ARG A 197 3.89 -32.35 3.64
N ASN A 198 4.82 -33.10 4.24
CA ASN A 198 5.89 -32.65 5.13
C ASN A 198 5.44 -31.69 6.27
N PRO A 199 4.83 -32.22 7.35
CA PRO A 199 4.32 -31.41 8.46
C PRO A 199 5.41 -30.64 9.25
N LYS A 200 6.69 -30.97 9.05
CA LYS A 200 7.80 -30.30 9.74
C LYS A 200 8.14 -28.93 9.14
N ASN A 201 7.86 -28.71 7.84
CA ASN A 201 8.17 -27.44 7.19
C ASN A 201 6.94 -26.51 7.21
N ARG A 202 6.76 -25.83 8.35
CA ARG A 202 5.66 -24.90 8.61
C ARG A 202 5.71 -23.69 7.66
N PRO A 203 4.60 -23.35 6.97
CA PRO A 203 4.59 -22.27 5.99
C PRO A 203 4.31 -20.90 6.63
N ILE A 204 4.62 -19.85 5.88
CA ILE A 204 3.95 -18.56 6.01
C ILE A 204 2.66 -18.64 5.19
N VAL A 205 1.52 -18.33 5.81
CA VAL A 205 0.23 -18.31 5.12
C VAL A 205 -0.10 -16.89 4.72
N LEU A 206 -0.48 -16.72 3.46
CA LEU A 206 -0.87 -15.43 2.88
C LEU A 206 -2.28 -15.57 2.36
N GLN A 207 -3.14 -14.62 2.68
CA GLN A 207 -4.52 -14.57 2.21
C GLN A 207 -5.01 -13.12 2.22
N HIS A 208 -6.24 -12.86 1.80
CA HIS A 208 -6.79 -11.50 1.81
C HIS A 208 -7.56 -11.20 3.10
N PHE A 209 -8.60 -11.98 3.38
CA PHE A 209 -9.39 -11.80 4.60
C PHE A 209 -8.57 -12.23 5.83
N PRO A 210 -8.65 -11.50 6.95
CA PRO A 210 -8.11 -12.01 8.20
C PRO A 210 -8.76 -13.34 8.61
N LEU A 211 -8.04 -14.15 9.38
CA LEU A 211 -8.63 -15.19 10.20
C LEU A 211 -9.64 -14.57 11.18
N TYR A 212 -10.48 -15.43 11.72
CA TYR A 212 -11.60 -15.05 12.54
C TYR A 212 -11.21 -14.17 13.75
N ARG A 213 -11.81 -12.99 13.84
CA ARG A 213 -11.83 -12.14 15.04
C ARG A 213 -13.12 -11.34 15.07
N LYS A 214 -13.64 -11.07 16.26
CA LYS A 214 -14.89 -10.30 16.44
C LYS A 214 -14.67 -8.80 16.28
N SER A 215 -13.47 -8.33 16.56
CA SER A 215 -13.05 -6.94 16.39
C SER A 215 -11.53 -6.84 16.49
N ASP A 216 -11.00 -5.67 16.13
CA ASP A 216 -9.60 -5.34 16.36
C ASP A 216 -9.26 -5.15 17.84
N ALA A 217 -10.24 -5.12 18.75
CA ALA A 217 -9.99 -5.14 20.19
C ALA A 217 -9.27 -6.41 20.68
N GLU A 218 -9.24 -7.48 19.87
CA GLU A 218 -8.45 -8.69 20.11
C GLU A 218 -6.99 -8.58 19.64
N CYS A 219 -6.60 -7.46 19.02
CA CYS A 219 -5.26 -7.25 18.47
C CYS A 219 -4.30 -6.66 19.50
N ASP A 220 -3.02 -6.97 19.32
CA ASP A 220 -1.90 -6.26 19.91
C ASP A 220 -1.44 -5.15 18.95
N GLN A 221 -0.74 -4.15 19.49
CA GLN A 221 -0.04 -3.16 18.68
C GLN A 221 1.11 -3.80 17.90
N VAL A 222 1.34 -3.31 16.67
CA VAL A 222 2.47 -3.73 15.82
C VAL A 222 3.67 -2.84 16.09
N ASP A 223 3.41 -1.57 16.37
CA ASP A 223 4.36 -0.51 16.67
C ASP A 223 3.69 0.55 17.55
N GLU A 224 4.46 1.50 18.07
CA GLU A 224 3.99 2.54 19.01
C GLU A 224 2.94 3.48 18.42
N GLN A 225 2.90 3.64 17.10
CA GLN A 225 1.94 4.51 16.40
C GLN A 225 0.72 3.72 15.90
N HIS A 226 0.64 2.41 16.16
CA HIS A 226 -0.51 1.60 15.78
C HIS A 226 -1.66 1.86 16.77
N GLU A 227 -2.65 2.64 16.33
CA GLU A 227 -3.91 2.83 17.03
C GLU A 227 -4.90 1.69 16.71
N ILE A 228 -5.36 0.99 17.75
CA ILE A 228 -6.28 -0.14 17.62
C ILE A 228 -7.71 0.38 17.60
N ASP A 229 -8.52 -0.04 16.61
CA ASP A 229 -9.95 0.25 16.60
C ASP A 229 -10.70 -0.68 17.57
N LEU A 230 -11.13 -0.11 18.70
CA LEU A 230 -11.87 -0.81 19.74
C LEU A 230 -13.38 -0.84 19.51
N LYS A 231 -13.90 -0.17 18.47
CA LYS A 231 -15.33 0.09 18.29
C LYS A 231 -15.96 -0.77 17.20
N GLU A 232 -15.23 -1.02 16.12
CA GLU A 232 -15.77 -1.77 14.99
C GLU A 232 -15.93 -3.27 15.32
N MET A 233 -17.09 -3.81 14.96
CA MET A 233 -17.40 -5.23 15.11
C MET A 233 -17.42 -5.90 13.73
N TYR A 234 -16.76 -7.04 13.62
CA TYR A 234 -16.62 -7.78 12.39
C TYR A 234 -17.62 -8.91 12.26
N ARG A 235 -18.09 -9.10 11.03
CA ARG A 235 -18.96 -10.19 10.62
C ARG A 235 -18.13 -11.31 9.99
N GLU A 236 -18.37 -12.53 10.46
CA GLU A 236 -17.80 -13.73 9.86
C GLU A 236 -18.20 -13.84 8.39
N GLN A 237 -17.29 -14.39 7.59
CA GLN A 237 -17.44 -14.61 6.14
C GLN A 237 -17.65 -13.31 5.33
N TRP A 238 -17.46 -12.15 5.94
CA TRP A 238 -17.54 -10.85 5.29
C TRP A 238 -16.34 -9.97 5.60
N ASP A 239 -16.08 -9.72 6.88
CA ASP A 239 -14.96 -8.90 7.36
C ASP A 239 -13.76 -9.78 7.76
N THR A 240 -14.02 -11.05 8.11
CA THR A 240 -13.01 -12.08 8.39
C THR A 240 -13.46 -13.43 7.81
N LEU A 241 -12.58 -14.42 7.76
CA LEU A 241 -12.99 -15.82 7.61
C LEU A 241 -13.91 -16.24 8.77
N SER A 242 -14.69 -17.30 8.55
CA SER A 242 -15.42 -17.97 9.64
C SER A 242 -14.44 -18.56 10.64
N LYS A 243 -14.91 -18.78 11.86
CA LYS A 243 -14.14 -19.48 12.88
C LYS A 243 -13.73 -20.88 12.43
N GLU A 244 -14.64 -21.61 11.79
CA GLU A 244 -14.43 -22.97 11.30
C GLU A 244 -13.32 -23.02 10.24
N SER A 245 -13.41 -22.17 9.21
CA SER A 245 -12.38 -22.11 8.15
C SER A 245 -11.03 -21.66 8.70
N SER A 246 -11.03 -20.75 9.68
CA SER A 246 -9.80 -20.31 10.34
C SER A 246 -9.11 -21.47 11.07
N LEU A 247 -9.88 -22.26 11.83
CA LEU A 247 -9.36 -23.44 12.52
C LEU A 247 -8.88 -24.52 11.53
N GLN A 248 -9.62 -24.74 10.44
CA GLN A 248 -9.23 -25.69 9.39
C GLN A 248 -7.86 -25.34 8.78
N ILE A 249 -7.61 -24.06 8.48
CA ILE A 249 -6.32 -23.58 7.96
C ILE A 249 -5.21 -23.80 8.99
N ILE A 250 -5.46 -23.43 10.25
CA ILE A 250 -4.48 -23.55 11.34
C ILE A 250 -4.10 -25.02 11.57
N ASP A 251 -5.10 -25.91 11.66
CA ASP A 251 -4.90 -27.33 11.92
C ASP A 251 -4.25 -28.05 10.74
N SER A 252 -4.55 -27.62 9.51
CA SER A 252 -4.00 -28.24 8.30
C SER A 252 -2.58 -27.79 8.02
N LEU A 253 -2.22 -26.54 8.33
CA LEU A 253 -0.94 -25.94 7.92
C LEU A 253 0.06 -25.72 9.06
N ASN A 254 -0.39 -25.60 10.32
CA ASN A 254 0.45 -25.23 11.46
C ASN A 254 1.40 -24.04 11.14
N PRO A 255 0.87 -22.87 10.78
CA PRO A 255 1.65 -21.78 10.19
C PRO A 255 2.72 -21.22 11.14
N LYS A 256 3.78 -20.62 10.56
CA LYS A 256 4.76 -19.78 11.27
C LYS A 256 4.19 -18.40 11.56
N ALA A 257 3.48 -17.84 10.60
CA ALA A 257 2.73 -16.60 10.67
C ALA A 257 1.67 -16.59 9.56
N VAL A 258 0.67 -15.73 9.72
CA VAL A 258 -0.39 -15.49 8.74
C VAL A 258 -0.39 -13.99 8.40
N PHE A 259 -0.55 -13.64 7.12
CA PHE A 259 -0.67 -12.25 6.68
C PHE A 259 -1.92 -12.04 5.84
N GLY A 260 -2.66 -10.96 6.11
CA GLY A 260 -3.86 -10.54 5.38
C GLY A 260 -4.01 -9.02 5.27
N GLY A 261 -5.12 -8.58 4.66
CA GLY A 261 -5.51 -7.18 4.47
C GLY A 261 -7.02 -7.01 4.71
N HIS A 262 -7.75 -6.44 3.73
CA HIS A 262 -9.21 -6.33 3.67
C HIS A 262 -9.87 -5.33 4.63
N THR A 263 -9.54 -5.38 5.93
CA THR A 263 -10.15 -4.45 6.92
C THR A 263 -9.56 -3.05 6.85
N HIS A 264 -8.50 -2.86 6.06
CA HIS A 264 -7.69 -1.64 5.93
C HIS A 264 -7.03 -1.16 7.23
N LYS A 265 -7.09 -1.95 8.30
CA LYS A 265 -6.61 -1.62 9.65
C LYS A 265 -5.58 -2.63 10.13
N MET A 266 -4.47 -2.11 10.67
CA MET A 266 -3.38 -2.93 11.16
C MET A 266 -3.90 -3.81 12.28
N CYS A 267 -3.47 -5.06 12.34
CA CYS A 267 -3.71 -5.91 13.48
C CYS A 267 -2.55 -6.86 13.66
N LYS A 268 -2.21 -7.18 14.92
CA LYS A 268 -1.38 -8.32 15.28
C LYS A 268 -2.16 -9.20 16.24
N LYS A 269 -2.66 -10.34 15.79
CA LYS A 269 -3.44 -11.24 16.64
C LYS A 269 -2.65 -12.50 16.97
N LYS A 270 -2.66 -12.88 18.25
CA LYS A 270 -2.08 -14.15 18.71
C LYS A 270 -3.06 -15.29 18.50
N TRP A 271 -2.60 -16.37 17.86
CA TRP A 271 -3.34 -17.61 17.71
C TRP A 271 -2.63 -18.74 18.44
N ASN A 272 -3.34 -19.41 19.33
CA ASN A 272 -2.84 -20.62 19.97
C ASN A 272 -2.98 -21.80 19.01
N LYS A 273 -1.97 -22.66 19.00
CA LYS A 273 -2.01 -23.86 18.18
C LYS A 273 -2.81 -24.97 18.86
N THR A 274 -3.42 -25.80 18.04
CA THR A 274 -4.19 -26.95 18.52
C THR A 274 -3.26 -28.01 19.10
N GLY A 275 -3.47 -28.38 20.36
CA GLY A 275 -2.78 -29.50 21.00
C GLY A 275 -1.41 -29.22 21.64
N ASN A 276 -0.90 -27.98 21.60
CA ASN A 276 0.31 -27.60 22.36
C ASN A 276 0.26 -26.15 22.86
N SER A 277 1.22 -25.75 23.71
CA SER A 277 1.32 -24.37 24.24
C SER A 277 1.99 -23.40 23.28
N GLU A 278 2.26 -23.80 22.03
CA GLU A 278 2.86 -22.92 21.05
C GLU A 278 1.80 -22.01 20.43
N TYR A 279 2.25 -20.88 19.91
CA TYR A 279 1.40 -19.91 19.25
C TYR A 279 2.10 -19.39 17.98
N PHE A 280 1.36 -18.70 17.15
CA PHE A 280 1.88 -17.89 16.07
C PHE A 280 1.15 -16.55 16.03
N TYR A 281 1.67 -15.60 15.26
CA TYR A 281 1.02 -14.32 15.05
C TYR A 281 0.42 -14.24 13.65
N GLU A 282 -0.80 -13.74 13.60
CA GLU A 282 -1.42 -13.22 12.39
C GLU A 282 -1.21 -11.71 12.32
N TYR A 283 -0.99 -11.20 11.12
CA TYR A 283 -0.87 -9.78 10.85
C TYR A 283 -1.87 -9.36 9.76
N THR A 284 -2.63 -8.30 10.01
CA THR A 284 -3.39 -7.60 8.98
C THR A 284 -2.68 -6.30 8.66
N VAL A 285 -2.46 -5.99 7.38
CA VAL A 285 -1.83 -4.74 6.93
C VAL A 285 -2.89 -3.68 6.63
N ASN A 286 -2.55 -2.41 6.85
CA ASN A 286 -3.37 -1.29 6.36
C ASN A 286 -3.47 -1.33 4.84
N SER A 287 -4.48 -0.63 4.31
CA SER A 287 -4.49 -0.34 2.88
C SER A 287 -3.26 0.48 2.48
N PHE A 288 -2.75 0.21 1.29
CA PHE A 288 -1.64 0.96 0.71
C PHE A 288 -2.08 2.29 0.06
N SER A 289 -3.39 2.48 -0.12
CA SER A 289 -3.99 3.59 -0.85
C SER A 289 -4.64 4.59 0.10
N TRP A 290 -4.39 5.89 -0.13
CA TRP A 290 -5.10 6.96 0.60
C TRP A 290 -6.63 6.91 0.48
N ARG A 291 -7.15 6.20 -0.52
CA ARG A 291 -8.58 6.05 -0.75
C ARG A 291 -9.30 5.38 0.43
N ASN A 292 -8.59 4.52 1.16
CA ASN A 292 -9.16 3.69 2.21
C ASN A 292 -8.79 4.19 3.62
N GLY A 293 -8.01 5.26 3.74
CA GLY A 293 -7.63 5.88 5.00
C GLY A 293 -6.37 6.74 4.89
N ASP A 294 -6.16 7.62 5.86
CA ASP A 294 -5.00 8.54 5.88
C ASP A 294 -3.74 7.96 6.54
N VAL A 295 -3.78 6.68 6.91
CA VAL A 295 -2.64 5.96 7.50
C VAL A 295 -2.25 4.76 6.62
N PRO A 296 -1.89 4.95 5.34
CA PRO A 296 -1.47 3.84 4.52
C PRO A 296 -0.14 3.26 4.99
N ALA A 297 0.02 1.94 4.90
CA ALA A 297 1.23 1.27 5.36
C ALA A 297 1.51 0.01 4.56
N MET A 298 2.75 -0.45 4.68
CA MET A 298 3.19 -1.78 4.27
C MET A 298 3.90 -2.45 5.45
N LEU A 299 3.98 -3.78 5.45
CA LEU A 299 4.81 -4.51 6.43
C LEU A 299 6.16 -4.86 5.81
N LEU A 300 7.22 -4.62 6.58
CA LEU A 300 8.55 -5.14 6.35
C LEU A 300 8.69 -6.44 7.17
N VAL A 301 8.77 -7.56 6.48
CA VAL A 301 8.83 -8.89 7.09
C VAL A 301 10.18 -9.53 6.85
N VAL A 302 10.82 -10.01 7.92
CA VAL A 302 12.05 -10.79 7.85
C VAL A 302 11.76 -12.20 8.36
N ILE A 303 11.99 -13.19 7.50
CA ILE A 303 11.84 -14.60 7.85
C ILE A 303 13.23 -15.21 7.97
N ASP A 304 13.61 -15.65 9.16
CA ASP A 304 14.92 -16.25 9.44
C ASP A 304 14.78 -17.51 10.30
N GLY A 305 14.93 -18.67 9.65
CA GLY A 305 14.59 -19.97 10.22
C GLY A 305 13.10 -20.06 10.60
N ASP A 306 12.84 -20.17 11.89
CA ASP A 306 11.48 -20.18 12.47
C ASP A 306 11.01 -18.81 12.97
N ASN A 307 11.89 -17.80 12.98
CA ASN A 307 11.54 -16.46 13.40
C ASN A 307 10.87 -15.70 12.24
N VAL A 308 9.73 -15.07 12.53
CA VAL A 308 9.06 -14.13 11.66
C VAL A 308 9.04 -12.80 12.38
N LEU A 309 9.84 -11.85 11.90
CA LEU A 309 9.99 -10.53 12.48
C LEU A 309 9.27 -9.53 11.57
N VAL A 310 8.45 -8.66 12.16
CA VAL A 310 7.55 -7.77 11.43
C VAL A 310 7.70 -6.37 11.98
N SER A 311 7.90 -5.38 11.10
CA SER A 311 7.73 -3.96 11.39
C SER A 311 6.77 -3.36 10.37
N SER A 312 6.08 -2.30 10.76
CA SER A 312 5.30 -1.50 9.82
C SER A 312 6.18 -0.41 9.21
N CYS A 313 5.85 -0.01 7.99
CA CYS A 313 6.41 1.16 7.35
C CYS A 313 5.27 2.00 6.78
N ARG A 314 5.04 3.16 7.38
CA ARG A 314 3.96 4.07 7.00
C ARG A 314 4.35 4.91 5.81
N LEU A 315 3.38 5.12 4.94
CA LEU A 315 3.45 6.07 3.85
C LEU A 315 3.13 7.47 4.39
N PRO A 316 3.48 8.54 3.67
CA PRO A 316 3.08 9.89 4.05
C PRO A 316 1.55 9.98 4.18
N SER A 317 1.05 10.77 5.13
CA SER A 317 -0.36 11.13 5.22
C SER A 317 -0.75 12.04 4.06
N GLU A 318 -1.94 11.82 3.49
CA GLU A 318 -2.53 12.69 2.48
C GLU A 318 -2.81 14.07 3.09
N ILE A 319 -3.36 14.10 4.32
CA ILE A 319 -3.64 15.35 5.02
C ILE A 319 -2.36 16.16 5.16
N LEU A 320 -1.26 15.54 5.58
CA LEU A 320 0.04 16.22 5.68
C LEU A 320 0.48 16.76 4.31
N GLN A 321 0.34 15.97 3.25
CA GLN A 321 0.69 16.40 1.90
C GLN A 321 -0.16 17.61 1.46
N ILE A 322 -1.47 17.59 1.70
CA ILE A 322 -2.37 18.69 1.38
C ILE A 322 -1.98 19.95 2.18
N MET A 323 -1.72 19.82 3.48
CA MET A 323 -1.33 20.95 4.34
C MET A 323 -0.02 21.59 3.88
N VAL A 324 0.98 20.79 3.49
CA VAL A 324 2.24 21.29 2.92
C VAL A 324 1.96 22.13 1.67
N TYR A 325 1.08 21.68 0.77
CA TYR A 325 0.71 22.48 -0.40
C TYR A 325 -0.03 23.77 -0.06
N ILE A 326 -0.99 23.73 0.87
CA ILE A 326 -1.77 24.91 1.26
C ILE A 326 -0.86 25.97 1.88
N PHE A 327 -0.13 25.62 2.94
CA PHE A 327 0.71 26.59 3.66
C PHE A 327 1.90 27.04 2.82
N GLY A 328 2.57 26.10 2.12
CA GLY A 328 3.65 26.42 1.20
C GLY A 328 3.18 27.33 0.06
N GLY A 329 2.04 27.02 -0.55
CA GLY A 329 1.44 27.81 -1.63
C GLY A 329 1.06 29.22 -1.19
N ILE A 330 0.38 29.37 -0.05
CA ILE A 330 0.04 30.69 0.52
C ILE A 330 1.31 31.51 0.77
N GLY A 331 2.34 30.90 1.37
CA GLY A 331 3.63 31.56 1.60
C GLY A 331 4.28 32.09 0.32
N ILE A 332 4.24 31.29 -0.76
CA ILE A 332 4.78 31.67 -2.07
C ILE A 332 3.97 32.83 -2.69
N VAL A 333 2.64 32.79 -2.60
CA VAL A 333 1.77 33.86 -3.12
C VAL A 333 2.01 35.18 -2.39
N ILE A 334 2.09 35.14 -1.05
CA ILE A 334 2.41 36.32 -0.24
C ILE A 334 3.78 36.89 -0.63
N LEU A 335 4.80 36.03 -0.77
CA LEU A 335 6.13 36.45 -1.20
C LEU A 335 6.11 37.10 -2.59
N ALA A 336 5.39 36.50 -3.55
CA ALA A 336 5.26 37.07 -4.90
C ALA A 336 4.63 38.46 -4.85
N PHE A 337 3.56 38.64 -4.07
CA PHE A 337 2.90 39.93 -3.88
C PHE A 337 3.84 40.98 -3.26
N ILE A 338 4.63 40.59 -2.25
CA ILE A 338 5.63 41.47 -1.62
C ILE A 338 6.71 41.90 -2.63
N LEU A 339 7.24 40.97 -3.44
CA LEU A 339 8.28 41.27 -4.43
C LEU A 339 7.75 42.18 -5.55
N ILE A 340 6.53 41.96 -6.03
CA ILE A 340 5.87 42.80 -7.03
C ILE A 340 5.63 44.21 -6.45
N SER A 341 5.03 44.30 -5.26
CA SER A 341 4.70 45.59 -4.63
C SER A 341 5.94 46.42 -4.27
N ARG A 342 7.01 45.81 -3.75
CA ARG A 342 8.28 46.49 -3.48
C ARG A 342 8.88 47.09 -4.75
N ARG A 343 8.83 46.38 -5.88
CA ARG A 343 9.38 46.90 -7.14
C ARG A 343 8.51 47.98 -7.78
N VAL A 344 7.18 47.88 -7.68
CA VAL A 344 6.27 48.98 -8.07
C VAL A 344 6.56 50.24 -7.26
N ARG A 345 6.81 50.11 -5.95
CA ARG A 345 7.22 51.25 -5.11
C ARG A 345 8.56 51.84 -5.54
N ILE A 346 9.57 51.00 -5.84
CA ILE A 346 10.88 51.47 -6.34
C ILE A 346 10.72 52.19 -7.69
N PHE A 347 9.87 51.69 -8.58
CA PHE A 347 9.62 52.33 -9.88
C PHE A 347 8.88 53.67 -9.73
N LYS A 348 7.86 53.75 -8.85
CA LYS A 348 7.21 55.02 -8.49
C LYS A 348 8.15 56.01 -7.80
N ARG A 349 9.13 55.51 -7.04
CA ARG A 349 10.14 56.32 -6.34
C ARG A 349 11.30 56.76 -7.21
N ARG A 350 11.46 56.27 -8.46
CA ARG A 350 12.36 56.92 -9.43
C ARG A 350 11.64 58.19 -9.90
N PRO A 351 11.98 59.38 -9.38
CA PRO A 351 11.45 60.61 -9.91
C PRO A 351 11.99 60.76 -11.33
N SER A 352 11.28 61.55 -12.13
CA SER A 352 11.75 62.05 -13.42
C SER A 352 13.00 62.94 -13.24
N TYR A 353 14.12 62.37 -12.82
CA TYR A 353 15.44 63.03 -12.91
C TYR A 353 15.89 63.16 -14.38
N SER A 354 15.21 62.49 -15.32
CA SER A 354 15.38 62.72 -16.75
C SER A 354 14.73 64.02 -17.23
N LEU A 355 13.77 64.62 -16.51
CA LEU A 355 13.22 65.94 -16.89
C LEU A 355 14.00 67.12 -16.30
N LEU A 356 14.77 66.93 -15.23
CA LEU A 356 15.58 68.01 -14.64
C LEU A 356 16.95 68.19 -15.31
N MET A 357 17.50 67.18 -15.98
CA MET A 357 18.75 67.35 -16.74
C MET A 357 18.56 68.09 -18.08
N TYR A 358 17.35 68.11 -18.67
CA TYR A 358 17.13 68.78 -19.95
C TYR A 358 16.90 70.31 -19.84
N ARG A 359 16.73 70.84 -18.62
CA ARG A 359 16.46 72.28 -18.41
C ARG A 359 17.67 73.11 -17.97
N SER A 360 18.90 72.57 -18.06
CA SER A 360 20.12 73.31 -17.70
C SER A 360 21.06 73.64 -18.86
N GLN A 361 20.65 73.44 -20.12
CA GLN A 361 21.43 73.88 -21.29
C GLN A 361 21.09 75.30 -21.79
N GLU A 362 20.39 76.11 -20.99
CA GLU A 362 20.39 77.56 -21.22
C GLU A 362 21.50 78.20 -20.40
N LYS A 363 22.55 78.64 -21.12
CA LYS A 363 23.58 79.66 -20.81
C LYS A 363 25.00 79.13 -20.87
N CYS A 364 25.55 79.11 -22.09
CA CYS A 364 26.92 79.55 -22.39
C CYS A 364 26.89 80.06 -23.84
N ASP A 365 26.55 81.34 -24.01
CA ASP A 365 27.30 82.34 -24.80
C ASP A 365 26.60 83.70 -24.69
#